data_AF-A0A8H3B712-F1
#
_entry.id   AF-A0A8H3B712-F1
#
_cell.length_a   1.000
_cell.length_b   1.000
_cell.length_c   1.000
_cell.angle_alpha   90.00
_cell.angle_beta   90.00
_cell.angle_gamma   90.00
#
_symmetry.space_group_name_H-M   'P 1'
#
loop_
_entity.id
_entity.type
_entity.pdbx_description
1 polymer ?
#
loop_
_entity_poly.entity_id
_entity_poly.type
_entity_poly.pdbx_seq_one_letter_code
_entity_poly.pdbx_strand_id
1 'polypeptide(L)'
;DHTTIQANNGSTWSRRLFKSKLFDAALKPTEVIPYYYRALHEHKHEDVTITTIVTSNRFQALARLVEQYQGPISAAVHISSTNTTRRASLLASLHNTYIASPLFARWVDVHLVTDAYDRQFNMWRNVARLYART
;
A
#
# COMPACT_ATOMS: atom_id res chain seq x y z
N ASP A 1 -4.15 5.48 20.08
CA ASP A 1 -4.61 4.09 19.93
C ASP A 1 -3.50 3.12 19.56
N HIS A 2 -2.93 2.47 20.58
CA HIS A 2 -1.78 1.57 20.49
C HIS A 2 -2.27 0.13 20.32
N THR A 3 -2.32 -0.36 19.08
CA THR A 3 -2.63 -1.76 18.80
C THR A 3 -1.35 -2.59 18.76
N THR A 4 -1.18 -3.45 19.77
CA THR A 4 -0.04 -4.36 19.94
C THR A 4 -0.24 -5.63 19.10
N ILE A 5 0.82 -6.16 18.49
CA ILE A 5 0.76 -7.39 17.69
C ILE A 5 1.38 -8.54 18.50
N GLN A 6 0.64 -9.63 18.66
CA GLN A 6 1.06 -10.85 19.37
C GLN A 6 1.87 -11.74 18.42
N ALA A 7 3.10 -12.12 18.80
CA ALA A 7 3.88 -13.13 18.09
C ALA A 7 3.65 -14.53 18.68
N ASN A 8 3.82 -15.58 17.87
CA ASN A 8 3.59 -16.99 18.26
C ASN A 8 4.44 -17.49 19.44
N ASN A 9 5.41 -16.70 19.92
CA ASN A 9 6.27 -17.00 21.06
C ASN A 9 5.92 -16.18 22.33
N GLY A 10 4.72 -15.59 22.40
CA GLY A 10 4.24 -14.87 23.59
C GLY A 10 4.85 -13.49 23.82
N SER A 11 5.65 -12.98 22.86
CA SER A 11 6.19 -11.63 22.92
C SER A 11 5.26 -10.62 22.24
N THR A 12 4.93 -9.54 22.94
CA THR A 12 4.09 -8.44 22.43
C THR A 12 4.98 -7.40 21.75
N TRP A 13 4.87 -7.30 20.42
CA TRP A 13 5.62 -6.32 19.64
C TRP A 13 4.76 -5.07 19.44
N SER A 14 5.35 -3.89 19.68
CA SER A 14 4.73 -2.67 19.17
C SER A 14 4.68 -2.75 17.63
N ARG A 15 3.59 -2.29 17.01
CA ARG A 15 3.43 -2.30 15.55
C ARG A 15 4.61 -1.64 14.82
N ARG A 16 5.22 -0.61 15.43
CA ARG A 16 6.43 0.05 14.93
C ARG A 16 7.64 -0.88 14.92
N LEU A 17 7.86 -1.60 16.01
CA LEU A 17 8.98 -2.54 16.14
C LEU A 17 8.79 -3.79 15.26
N PHE A 18 7.55 -4.26 15.11
CA PHE A 18 7.21 -5.33 14.16
C PHE A 18 7.46 -4.89 12.71
N LYS A 19 7.00 -3.69 12.32
CA LYS A 19 7.29 -3.11 11.00
C LYS A 19 8.78 -2.94 10.78
N SER A 20 9.51 -2.38 11.75
CA SER A 20 10.96 -2.17 11.60
C SER A 20 11.70 -3.48 11.42
N LYS A 21 11.27 -4.58 12.07
CA LYS A 21 11.84 -5.92 11.86
C LYS A 21 11.49 -6.55 10.51
N LEU A 22 10.24 -6.43 10.06
CA LEU A 22 9.83 -6.95 8.75
C LEU A 22 10.54 -6.23 7.59
N PHE A 23 10.80 -4.93 7.75
CA PHE A 23 11.47 -4.12 6.75
C PHE A 23 12.95 -3.86 7.07
N ASP A 24 13.53 -4.55 8.07
CA ASP A 24 14.94 -4.41 8.44
C ASP A 24 15.89 -4.85 7.31
N ALA A 25 15.42 -5.81 6.49
CA ALA A 25 16.10 -6.22 5.27
C ALA A 25 16.03 -5.16 4.15
N ALA A 26 15.12 -4.17 4.24
CA ALA A 26 15.22 -2.97 3.44
C ALA A 26 16.33 -2.13 4.08
N LEU A 27 17.51 -2.14 3.45
CA LEU A 27 18.75 -1.50 3.93
C LEU A 27 18.65 0.02 4.18
N LYS A 28 17.46 0.63 4.10
CA LYS A 28 17.28 2.07 3.95
C LYS A 28 16.01 2.57 4.66
N PRO A 29 16.00 3.81 5.18
CA PRO A 29 14.82 4.39 5.84
C PRO A 29 13.64 4.49 4.87
N THR A 30 12.59 3.69 5.12
CA THR A 30 11.34 3.75 4.37
C THR A 30 10.15 3.79 5.32
N GLU A 31 9.23 4.72 5.06
CA GLU A 31 7.96 4.82 5.76
C GLU A 31 6.86 4.10 4.97
N VAL A 32 6.10 3.25 5.66
CA VAL A 32 4.96 2.51 5.11
C VAL A 32 3.70 2.87 5.88
N ILE A 33 2.75 3.50 5.18
CA ILE A 33 1.42 3.85 5.66
C ILE A 33 0.42 2.89 5.02
N PRO A 34 0.08 1.77 5.69
CA PRO A 34 -0.86 0.80 5.16
C PRO A 34 -2.28 1.38 5.20
N TYR A 35 -3.11 0.98 4.23
CA TYR A 35 -4.51 1.40 4.16
C TYR A 35 -4.65 2.93 4.15
N TYR A 36 -3.74 3.62 3.44
CA TYR A 36 -3.83 5.05 3.18
C TYR A 36 -5.18 5.38 2.52
N TYR A 37 -5.60 4.50 1.61
CA TYR A 37 -7.01 4.28 1.32
C TYR A 37 -7.35 2.83 1.60
N ARG A 38 -8.50 2.58 2.22
CA ARG A 38 -8.99 1.25 2.53
C ARG A 38 -10.26 0.97 1.73
N ALA A 39 -10.32 -0.19 1.09
CA ALA A 39 -11.53 -0.61 0.40
C ALA A 39 -12.66 -0.84 1.41
N LEU A 40 -13.86 -0.42 1.04
CA LEU A 40 -15.06 -0.51 1.87
C LEU A 40 -15.72 -1.89 1.80
N HIS A 41 -15.51 -2.62 0.71
CA HIS A 41 -16.08 -3.95 0.57
C HIS A 41 -15.30 -4.95 1.44
N GLU A 42 -16.05 -5.80 2.13
CA GLU A 42 -15.48 -6.99 2.76
C GLU A 42 -15.25 -8.05 1.68
N HIS A 43 -14.11 -8.71 1.75
CA HIS A 43 -13.72 -9.73 0.79
C HIS A 43 -13.91 -11.09 1.45
N LYS A 44 -14.43 -12.05 0.70
CA LYS A 44 -14.50 -13.43 1.18
C LYS A 44 -13.09 -14.00 1.22
N HIS A 45 -12.83 -14.93 2.14
CA HIS A 45 -11.49 -15.51 2.27
C HIS A 45 -11.06 -16.22 0.96
N GLU A 46 -12.01 -16.77 0.21
CA GLU A 46 -11.76 -17.42 -1.07
C GLU A 46 -11.49 -16.46 -2.25
N ASP A 47 -11.69 -15.15 -2.08
CA ASP A 47 -11.45 -14.18 -3.16
C ASP A 47 -9.94 -14.06 -3.44
N VAL A 48 -9.54 -13.95 -4.71
CA VAL A 48 -8.12 -13.77 -5.08
C VAL A 48 -7.78 -12.27 -5.09
N THR A 49 -6.87 -11.84 -4.22
CA THR A 49 -6.37 -10.45 -4.23
C THR A 49 -5.28 -10.26 -5.29
N ILE A 50 -5.47 -9.29 -6.19
CA ILE A 50 -4.38 -8.82 -7.05
C ILE A 50 -3.45 -7.93 -6.23
N THR A 51 -2.19 -8.32 -6.12
CA THR A 51 -1.14 -7.48 -5.51
C THR A 51 -0.40 -6.73 -6.60
N THR A 52 -0.24 -5.42 -6.46
CA THR A 52 0.40 -4.59 -7.48
C THR A 52 1.27 -3.49 -6.89
N ILE A 53 2.30 -3.11 -7.63
CA ILE A 53 3.16 -1.96 -7.33
C ILE A 53 2.85 -0.83 -8.30
N VAL A 54 2.76 0.39 -7.78
CA VAL A 54 2.38 1.56 -8.57
C VAL A 54 3.38 2.68 -8.33
N THR A 55 4.13 3.03 -9.37
CA THR A 55 4.97 4.21 -9.38
C THR A 55 4.15 5.45 -9.71
N SER A 56 4.66 6.62 -9.33
CA SER A 56 4.01 7.93 -9.51
C SER A 56 3.56 8.26 -10.94
N ASN A 57 4.18 7.67 -11.97
CA ASN A 57 3.81 7.84 -13.38
C ASN A 57 2.82 6.78 -13.92
N ARG A 58 2.29 5.89 -13.06
CA ARG A 58 1.46 4.73 -13.46
C ARG A 58 0.06 4.72 -12.84
N PHE A 59 -0.42 5.84 -12.30
CA PHE A 59 -1.78 5.93 -11.74
C PHE A 59 -2.87 5.58 -12.75
N GLN A 60 -2.71 5.97 -14.02
CA GLN A 60 -3.66 5.57 -15.06
C GLN A 60 -3.71 4.05 -15.29
N ALA A 61 -2.60 3.35 -15.11
CA ALA A 61 -2.58 1.89 -15.23
C ALA A 61 -3.35 1.23 -14.07
N LEU A 62 -3.24 1.78 -12.86
CA LEU A 62 -4.06 1.35 -11.72
C LEU A 62 -5.55 1.60 -12.00
N ALA A 63 -5.92 2.77 -12.52
CA ALA A 63 -7.31 3.06 -12.88
C ALA A 63 -7.87 2.04 -13.89
N ARG A 64 -7.12 1.72 -14.94
CA ARG A 64 -7.53 0.69 -15.91
C ARG A 64 -7.71 -0.69 -15.28
N LEU A 65 -6.80 -1.08 -14.38
CA LEU A 65 -6.91 -2.34 -13.64
C LEU A 65 -8.22 -2.40 -12.83
N VAL A 66 -8.54 -1.32 -12.11
CA VAL A 66 -9.74 -1.23 -11.27
C VAL A 66 -11.02 -1.32 -12.09
N GLU A 67 -11.06 -0.70 -13.27
CA GLU A 67 -12.21 -0.79 -14.17
C GLU A 67 -12.38 -2.19 -14.79
N GLN A 68 -11.28 -2.94 -14.97
CA GLN A 68 -11.29 -4.25 -15.61
C GLN A 68 -11.45 -5.42 -14.64
N TYR A 69 -11.04 -5.23 -13.38
CA TYR A 69 -11.03 -6.28 -12.37
C TYR A 69 -12.05 -6.01 -11.26
N GLN A 70 -13.09 -6.84 -11.20
CA GLN A 70 -14.16 -6.76 -10.20
C GLN A 70 -13.82 -7.60 -8.96
N GLY A 71 -12.67 -7.34 -8.34
CA GLY A 71 -12.22 -8.08 -7.16
C GLY A 71 -11.18 -7.31 -6.34
N PRO A 72 -10.74 -7.87 -5.19
CA PRO A 72 -9.84 -7.18 -4.29
C PRO A 72 -8.47 -6.86 -4.92
N ILE A 73 -8.01 -5.63 -4.74
CA ILE A 73 -6.69 -5.17 -5.18
C ILE A 73 -5.95 -4.59 -3.97
N SER A 74 -4.74 -5.09 -3.72
CA SER A 74 -3.79 -4.45 -2.80
C SER A 74 -2.68 -3.76 -3.60
N ALA A 75 -2.65 -2.44 -3.54
CA ALA A 75 -1.72 -1.61 -4.30
C ALA A 75 -0.70 -0.93 -3.37
N ALA A 76 0.58 -1.23 -3.55
CA ALA A 76 1.66 -0.46 -2.94
C ALA A 76 2.05 0.71 -3.86
N VAL A 77 1.77 1.94 -3.42
CA VAL A 77 2.05 3.16 -4.17
C VAL A 77 3.32 3.81 -3.62
N HIS A 78 4.34 3.99 -4.47
CA HIS A 78 5.56 4.70 -4.07
C HIS A 78 5.49 6.18 -4.45
N ILE A 79 5.78 7.04 -3.48
CA ILE A 79 5.99 8.48 -3.67
C ILE A 79 7.29 8.88 -2.99
N SER A 80 8.22 9.41 -3.78
CA SER A 80 9.52 9.85 -3.28
C SER A 80 9.41 10.92 -2.20
N SER A 81 10.26 10.84 -1.17
CA SER A 81 10.35 11.83 -0.09
C SER A 81 11.30 12.99 -0.37
N THR A 82 12.07 12.97 -1.47
CA THR A 82 13.16 13.93 -1.73
C THR A 82 12.70 15.31 -2.18
N ASN A 83 11.51 15.43 -2.79
CA ASN A 83 10.98 16.69 -3.32
C ASN A 83 9.58 16.95 -2.77
N THR A 84 9.48 17.83 -1.77
CA THR A 84 8.24 18.13 -1.05
C THR A 84 7.14 18.67 -1.96
N THR A 85 7.47 19.59 -2.88
CA THR A 85 6.49 20.18 -3.81
C THR A 85 5.93 19.13 -4.77
N ARG A 86 6.81 18.30 -5.35
CA ARG A 86 6.40 17.21 -6.25
C ARG A 86 5.63 16.13 -5.50
N ARG A 87 5.99 15.84 -4.24
CA ARG A 87 5.27 14.91 -3.38
C ARG A 87 3.82 15.37 -3.18
N ALA A 88 3.59 16.65 -2.88
CA ALA A 88 2.25 17.20 -2.74
C ALA A 88 1.41 17.03 -4.02
N SER A 89 1.97 17.34 -5.19
CA SER A 89 1.27 17.16 -6.47
C SER A 89 0.97 15.69 -6.80
N LEU A 90 1.86 14.77 -6.41
CA LEU A 90 1.67 13.33 -6.61
C LEU A 90 0.59 12.77 -5.68
N LEU A 91 0.54 13.22 -4.42
CA LEU A 91 -0.53 12.85 -3.49
C LEU A 91 -1.89 13.37 -3.97
N ALA A 92 -1.95 14.60 -4.48
CA ALA A 92 -3.17 15.14 -5.09
C ALA A 92 -3.58 14.32 -6.33
N SER A 93 -2.63 13.92 -7.17
CA SER A 93 -2.89 13.10 -8.35
C SER A 93 -3.36 11.68 -7.99
N LEU A 94 -2.80 11.10 -6.93
CA LEU A 94 -3.26 9.82 -6.37
C LEU A 94 -4.69 9.94 -5.85
N HIS A 95 -5.00 10.99 -5.09
CA HIS A 95 -6.35 11.25 -4.58
C HIS A 95 -7.35 11.41 -5.73
N ASN A 96 -7.04 12.24 -6.73
CA ASN A 96 -7.88 12.44 -7.91
C ASN A 96 -8.13 11.12 -8.66
N THR A 97 -7.12 10.26 -8.76
CA THR A 97 -7.28 8.92 -9.36
C THR A 97 -8.21 8.05 -8.53
N TYR A 98 -8.05 8.05 -7.21
CA TYR A 98 -8.85 7.25 -6.28
C TYR A 98 -10.34 7.65 -6.29
N ILE A 99 -10.65 8.94 -6.38
CA ILE A 99 -12.05 9.41 -6.40
C ILE A 99 -12.69 9.40 -7.80
N ALA A 100 -11.91 9.12 -8.85
CA ALA A 100 -12.41 9.14 -10.23
C ALA A 100 -13.43 8.04 -10.52
N SER A 101 -13.43 6.95 -9.75
CA SER A 101 -14.37 5.85 -9.90
C SER A 101 -14.74 5.26 -8.54
N PRO A 102 -16.04 4.97 -8.28
CA PRO A 102 -16.47 4.34 -7.04
C PRO A 102 -15.89 2.92 -6.86
N LEU A 103 -15.39 2.30 -7.94
CA LEU A 103 -14.74 0.99 -7.89
C LEU A 103 -13.45 1.00 -7.08
N PHE A 104 -12.73 2.14 -7.02
CA PHE A 104 -11.56 2.27 -6.16
C PHE A 104 -11.93 2.09 -4.69
N ALA A 105 -12.92 2.85 -4.22
CA ALA A 105 -13.39 2.76 -2.84
C ALA A 105 -14.01 1.39 -2.53
N ARG A 106 -14.53 0.69 -3.54
CA ARG A 106 -15.07 -0.66 -3.37
C ARG A 106 -13.97 -1.73 -3.24
N TRP A 107 -12.96 -1.70 -4.10
CA TRP A 107 -12.08 -2.85 -4.33
C TRP A 107 -10.61 -2.65 -3.94
N VAL A 108 -10.15 -1.41 -3.73
CA VAL A 108 -8.70 -1.11 -3.68
C VAL A 108 -8.26 -0.70 -2.29
N ASP A 109 -7.35 -1.48 -1.72
CA ASP A 109 -6.52 -1.08 -0.59
C ASP A 109 -5.23 -0.45 -1.12
N VAL A 110 -4.99 0.82 -0.77
CA VAL A 110 -3.77 1.56 -1.14
C VAL A 110 -2.84 1.66 0.06
N HIS A 111 -1.62 1.17 -0.09
CA HIS A 111 -0.55 1.27 0.90
C HIS A 111 0.49 2.25 0.39
N LEU A 112 0.65 3.39 1.07
CA LEU A 112 1.58 4.42 0.66
C LEU A 112 2.99 4.07 1.19
N VAL A 113 3.96 4.03 0.29
CA VAL A 113 5.38 3.83 0.59
C VAL A 113 6.12 5.11 0.25
N THR A 114 6.84 5.67 1.23
CA THR A 114 7.57 6.93 1.05
C THR A 114 9.01 6.79 1.52
N ASP A 115 9.93 6.93 0.58
CA ASP A 115 11.37 6.91 0.79
C ASP A 115 12.10 7.72 -0.28
N ALA A 116 13.43 7.86 -0.13
CA ALA A 116 14.26 8.58 -1.08
C ALA A 116 14.76 7.71 -2.25
N TYR A 117 14.34 6.43 -2.33
CA TYR A 117 15.00 5.41 -3.14
C TYR A 117 14.06 4.81 -4.16
N ASP A 118 14.32 5.09 -5.42
CA ASP A 118 13.56 4.47 -6.49
C ASP A 118 13.87 2.97 -6.61
N ARG A 119 12.90 2.22 -7.15
CA ARG A 119 13.05 0.81 -7.58
C ARG A 119 13.26 -0.21 -6.47
N GLN A 120 12.79 0.04 -5.26
CA GLN A 120 12.69 -0.99 -4.21
C GLN A 120 11.53 -1.98 -4.44
N PHE A 121 11.41 -2.50 -5.66
CA PHE A 121 10.24 -3.26 -6.10
C PHE A 121 9.95 -4.52 -5.27
N ASN A 122 11.00 -5.18 -4.76
CA ASN A 122 10.83 -6.32 -3.86
C ASN A 122 10.11 -5.93 -2.57
N MET A 123 10.52 -4.81 -1.98
CA MET A 123 9.90 -4.31 -0.76
C MET A 123 8.45 -3.89 -1.02
N TRP A 124 8.19 -3.15 -2.10
CA TRP A 124 6.83 -2.70 -2.42
C TRP A 124 5.89 -3.88 -2.73
N ARG A 125 6.38 -4.92 -3.41
CA ARG A 125 5.63 -6.18 -3.60
C ARG A 125 5.32 -6.86 -2.27
N ASN A 126 6.27 -6.90 -1.35
CA ASN A 126 6.05 -7.45 -0.01
C ASN A 126 5.02 -6.64 0.78
N VAL A 127 5.01 -5.31 0.65
CA VAL A 127 3.98 -4.45 1.28
C VAL A 127 2.59 -4.79 0.75
N ALA A 128 2.43 -4.86 -0.57
CA ALA A 128 1.14 -5.22 -1.18
C ALA A 128 0.69 -6.63 -0.73
N ARG A 129 1.60 -7.61 -0.70
CA ARG A 129 1.25 -8.96 -0.25
C ARG A 129 0.92 -9.05 1.24
N LEU A 130 1.67 -8.34 2.09
CA LEU A 130 1.50 -8.37 3.54
C LEU A 130 0.14 -7.81 3.98
N TYR A 131 -0.37 -6.82 3.26
CA TYR A 131 -1.62 -6.14 3.60
C TYR A 131 -2.79 -6.52 2.68
N ALA A 132 -2.63 -7.51 1.82
CA ALA A 132 -3.75 -8.18 1.19
C ALA A 132 -4.64 -8.82 2.28
N ARG A 133 -5.96 -8.80 2.07
CA ARG A 133 -6.95 -9.25 3.06
C ARG A 133 -7.53 -10.64 2.77
N THR A 134 -7.06 -11.31 1.71
CA THR A 134 -7.46 -12.66 1.30
C THR A 134 -6.25 -13.46 0.82
#